data_AF-A0A2V7V5H4-F1
#
_entry.id   AF-A0A2V7V5H4-F1
#
_cell.length_a   1.000
_cell.length_b   1.000
_cell.length_c   1.000
_cell.angle_alpha   90.00
_cell.angle_beta   90.00
_cell.angle_gamma   90.00
#
_symmetry.space_group_name_H-M   'P 1'
#
loop_
_entity.id
_entity.type
_entity.pdbx_description
1 polymer ?
#
loop_
_entity_poly.entity_id
_entity_poly.type
_entity_poly.pdbx_seq_one_letter_code
_entity_poly.pdbx_strand_id
1 'polypeptide(L)'
;MERTASRSRASSSLLRSAVVTLAAGAALLARDSRPAQAPPSPPPTIVIQEGVQRFAIPDCGPRKGDEASREVCRAVTQVLRADLQFENLFKFVPQSLMSAIPPMDPENPNFADWKGIGASVLVITRAQVTGGEA
;
A
#
# COMPACT_ATOMS: atom_id res chain seq x y z
N MET A 1 -31.57 37.89 17.36
CA MET A 1 -31.39 39.25 17.89
C MET A 1 -29.97 39.71 17.57
N GLU A 2 -29.86 40.94 17.02
CA GLU A 2 -28.67 41.83 16.91
C GLU A 2 -27.41 41.25 16.23
N ARG A 3 -27.00 41.57 14.99
CA ARG A 3 -26.75 42.84 14.27
C ARG A 3 -25.86 43.86 15.01
N THR A 4 -24.97 44.47 14.19
CA THR A 4 -24.19 45.71 14.37
C THR A 4 -22.91 45.57 15.21
N ALA A 5 -21.76 46.17 14.88
CA ALA A 5 -21.36 47.21 13.93
C ALA A 5 -19.84 47.06 13.66
N SER A 6 -19.22 47.63 12.63
CA SER A 6 -18.63 48.98 12.69
C SER A 6 -17.99 49.27 11.32
N ARG A 7 -18.58 50.11 10.47
CA ARG A 7 -18.41 51.59 10.36
C ARG A 7 -16.96 52.06 10.19
N SER A 8 -16.63 52.59 9.02
CA SER A 8 -16.24 54.01 8.82
C SER A 8 -15.92 54.22 7.33
N ARG A 9 -16.83 54.80 6.54
CA ARG A 9 -16.98 56.23 6.20
C ARG A 9 -15.93 56.75 5.20
N ALA A 10 -16.51 57.12 4.05
CA ALA A 10 -15.96 57.90 2.94
C ALA A 10 -15.55 59.32 3.35
N SER A 11 -14.58 59.87 2.60
CA SER A 11 -14.52 61.28 2.19
C SER A 11 -13.50 61.39 1.05
N SER A 12 -13.93 61.69 -0.18
CA SER A 12 -14.12 63.04 -0.74
C SER A 12 -12.80 63.75 -1.07
N SER A 13 -12.43 63.80 -2.35
CA SER A 13 -11.75 64.99 -2.90
C SER A 13 -11.80 65.02 -4.43
N LEU A 14 -12.44 66.08 -4.92
CA LEU A 14 -12.57 66.54 -6.30
C LEU A 14 -11.21 66.92 -6.89
N LEU A 15 -10.91 66.49 -8.12
CA LEU A 15 -9.84 67.05 -8.97
C LEU A 15 -10.36 66.98 -10.42
N ARG A 16 -11.08 68.00 -10.89
CA ARG A 16 -10.58 69.13 -11.72
C ARG A 16 -9.69 68.69 -12.89
N SER A 17 -10.29 68.72 -14.08
CA SER A 17 -9.63 68.65 -15.38
C SER A 17 -8.53 69.70 -15.54
N ALA A 18 -7.43 69.30 -16.16
CA ALA A 18 -6.60 70.16 -16.99
C ALA A 18 -6.03 69.33 -18.13
N VAL A 19 -6.37 69.72 -19.36
CA VAL A 19 -5.78 69.22 -20.60
C VAL A 19 -4.44 69.89 -20.78
N VAL A 20 -3.37 69.11 -20.99
CA VAL A 20 -2.13 69.58 -21.60
C VAL A 20 -1.66 68.54 -22.60
N THR A 21 -1.78 68.88 -23.88
CA THR A 21 -1.06 68.31 -25.02
C THR A 21 0.43 68.62 -24.90
N LEU A 22 1.32 67.64 -25.14
CA LEU A 22 2.37 67.73 -26.17
C LEU A 22 3.15 66.40 -26.30
N ALA A 23 3.53 66.12 -27.54
CA ALA A 23 4.21 64.93 -28.04
C ALA A 23 5.66 64.77 -27.56
N ALA A 24 6.14 63.53 -27.49
CA ALA A 24 7.49 63.13 -27.92
C ALA A 24 7.62 61.61 -27.82
N GLY A 25 8.19 61.00 -28.87
CA GLY A 25 8.33 59.56 -29.02
C GLY A 25 9.11 58.89 -27.90
N ALA A 26 8.72 57.64 -27.61
CA ALA A 26 9.54 56.67 -26.94
C ALA A 26 9.48 55.38 -27.76
N ALA A 27 10.67 54.94 -28.15
CA ALA A 27 10.94 53.80 -29.00
C ALA A 27 10.18 52.53 -28.56
N LEU A 28 9.76 51.77 -29.57
CA LEU A 28 9.30 50.39 -29.48
C LEU A 28 10.31 49.54 -28.67
N LEU A 29 10.08 49.37 -27.37
CA LEU A 29 10.63 48.26 -26.60
C LEU A 29 9.70 47.06 -26.83
N ALA A 30 9.88 46.39 -27.97
CA ALA A 30 9.35 45.06 -28.17
C ALA A 30 10.03 44.13 -27.15
N ARG A 31 9.38 43.91 -26.01
CA ARG A 31 9.74 42.86 -25.05
C ARG A 31 9.61 41.52 -25.76
N ASP A 32 10.74 40.92 -26.10
CA ASP A 32 10.86 39.55 -26.59
C ASP A 32 10.31 38.61 -25.51
N SER A 33 9.02 38.32 -25.59
CA SER A 33 8.28 37.49 -24.65
C SER A 33 8.39 36.04 -25.12
N ARG A 34 9.62 35.52 -25.16
CA ARG A 34 9.84 34.09 -25.40
C ARG A 34 9.43 33.33 -24.14
N PRO A 35 8.49 32.37 -24.23
CA PRO A 35 8.14 31.54 -23.09
C PRO A 35 9.41 30.81 -22.64
N ALA A 36 9.77 30.96 -21.37
CA ALA A 36 10.84 30.19 -20.77
C ALA A 36 10.46 28.71 -20.86
N GLN A 37 11.21 27.96 -21.67
CA GLN A 37 11.00 26.54 -21.82
C GLN A 37 11.36 25.86 -20.50
N ALA A 38 10.41 25.17 -19.89
CA ALA A 38 10.63 24.46 -18.63
C ALA A 38 11.76 23.43 -18.84
N PRO A 39 12.67 23.24 -17.85
CA PRO A 39 13.70 22.21 -17.92
C PRO A 39 13.07 20.84 -18.20
N PRO A 40 13.71 19.99 -19.03
CA PRO A 40 13.20 18.66 -19.30
C PRO A 40 13.11 17.85 -18.00
N SER A 41 11.93 17.27 -17.73
CA SER A 41 11.74 16.37 -16.60
C SER A 41 12.62 15.13 -16.76
N PRO A 42 13.30 14.66 -15.70
CA PRO A 42 14.07 13.41 -15.77
C PRO A 42 13.14 12.24 -16.11
N PRO A 43 13.64 11.22 -16.84
CA PRO A 43 12.84 10.06 -17.22
C PRO A 43 12.34 9.31 -15.98
N PRO A 44 11.12 8.76 -16.01
CA PRO A 44 10.57 7.99 -14.91
C PRO A 44 11.46 6.77 -14.63
N THR A 45 11.91 6.63 -13.38
CA THR A 45 12.66 5.45 -12.93
C THR A 45 11.68 4.40 -12.43
N ILE A 46 11.67 3.22 -13.05
CA ILE A 46 10.93 2.06 -12.56
C ILE A 46 11.87 1.29 -11.62
N VAL A 47 11.58 1.29 -10.32
CA VAL A 47 12.29 0.48 -9.33
C VAL A 47 11.56 -0.84 -9.17
N ILE A 48 12.08 -1.90 -9.76
CA ILE A 48 11.61 -3.27 -9.50
C ILE A 48 12.26 -3.72 -8.19
N GLN A 49 11.51 -3.72 -7.10
CA GLN A 49 11.98 -4.35 -5.86
C GLN A 49 11.90 -5.87 -6.03
N GLU A 50 13.02 -6.51 -6.35
CA GLU A 50 13.14 -7.97 -6.34
C GLU A 50 13.10 -8.50 -4.90
N GLY A 51 11.90 -8.59 -4.32
CA GLY A 51 11.65 -9.34 -3.10
C GLY A 51 11.30 -10.77 -3.47
N VAL A 52 12.12 -11.75 -3.03
CA VAL A 52 11.73 -13.16 -3.14
C VAL A 52 10.54 -13.39 -2.21
N GLN A 53 9.34 -13.49 -2.77
CA GLN A 53 8.13 -13.74 -1.99
C GLN A 53 8.22 -15.14 -1.37
N ARG A 54 8.30 -15.22 -0.03
CA ARG A 54 8.38 -16.51 0.67
C ARG A 54 7.04 -16.92 1.25
N PHE A 55 6.71 -18.19 1.10
CA PHE A 55 5.50 -18.82 1.59
C PHE A 55 5.78 -19.57 2.89
N ALA A 56 4.91 -19.41 3.88
CA ALA A 56 4.86 -20.23 5.07
C ALA A 56 3.56 -21.03 5.07
N ILE A 57 3.69 -22.35 5.22
CA ILE A 57 2.57 -23.29 5.35
C ILE A 57 2.72 -24.02 6.68
N PRO A 58 2.22 -23.44 7.79
CA PRO A 58 2.18 -24.10 9.09
C PRO A 58 1.32 -25.37 9.06
N ASP A 59 1.41 -26.13 10.15
CA ASP A 59 0.56 -27.30 10.36
C ASP A 59 -0.93 -26.91 10.37
N CYS A 60 -1.76 -27.78 9.80
CA CYS A 60 -3.21 -27.58 9.79
C CYS A 60 -3.81 -27.66 11.19
N GLY A 61 -4.67 -26.71 11.54
CA GLY A 61 -5.41 -26.71 12.78
C GLY A 61 -6.78 -27.38 12.60
N PRO A 62 -7.01 -28.59 13.15
CA PRO A 62 -8.27 -29.29 12.93
C PRO A 62 -9.42 -28.54 13.62
N ARG A 63 -10.57 -28.41 12.95
CA ARG A 63 -11.74 -27.73 13.54
C ARG A 63 -12.41 -28.57 14.63
N LYS A 64 -12.20 -29.88 14.61
CA LYS A 64 -12.60 -30.81 15.66
C LYS A 64 -11.38 -31.59 16.16
N GLY A 65 -11.36 -31.95 17.44
CA GLY A 65 -10.24 -32.63 18.07
C GLY A 65 -10.12 -34.13 17.79
N ASP A 66 -10.98 -34.71 16.95
CA ASP A 66 -10.98 -36.14 16.62
C ASP A 66 -9.83 -36.55 15.68
N GLU A 67 -9.45 -37.84 15.72
CA GLU A 67 -8.31 -38.35 14.96
C GLU A 67 -8.54 -38.28 13.45
N ALA A 68 -9.77 -38.50 12.98
CA ALA A 68 -10.12 -38.40 11.57
C ALA A 68 -9.85 -36.97 11.04
N SER A 69 -10.25 -35.95 11.79
CA SER A 69 -9.99 -34.54 11.43
C SER A 69 -8.50 -34.19 11.49
N ARG A 70 -7.74 -34.76 12.44
CA ARG A 70 -6.28 -34.60 12.50
C ARG A 70 -5.58 -35.24 11.29
N GLU A 71 -6.02 -36.43 10.90
CA GLU A 71 -5.47 -37.14 9.74
C GLU A 71 -5.72 -36.38 8.45
N VAL A 72 -6.95 -35.91 8.23
CA VAL A 72 -7.26 -35.06 7.07
C VAL A 72 -6.41 -33.79 7.09
N CYS A 73 -6.20 -33.17 8.26
CA CYS A 73 -5.30 -32.02 8.38
C CYS A 73 -3.87 -32.34 7.93
N ARG A 74 -3.29 -33.47 8.38
CA ARG A 74 -1.96 -33.92 7.95
C ARG A 74 -1.91 -34.10 6.43
N ALA A 75 -2.89 -34.82 5.87
CA ALA A 75 -2.95 -35.11 4.44
C ALA A 75 -3.07 -33.84 3.60
N VAL A 76 -3.96 -32.91 3.97
CA VAL A 76 -4.14 -31.63 3.26
C VAL A 76 -2.86 -30.80 3.27
N THR A 77 -2.21 -30.64 4.43
CA THR A 77 -0.95 -29.88 4.51
C THR A 77 0.16 -30.54 3.70
N GLN A 78 0.24 -31.87 3.71
CA GLN A 78 1.24 -32.61 2.94
C GLN A 78 1.05 -32.43 1.43
N VAL A 79 -0.16 -32.62 0.91
CA VAL A 79 -0.48 -32.45 -0.51
C VAL A 79 -0.22 -31.01 -0.95
N LEU A 80 -0.74 -30.04 -0.20
CA LEU A 80 -0.56 -28.63 -0.52
C LEU A 80 0.93 -28.24 -0.60
N ARG A 81 1.74 -28.71 0.37
CA ARG A 81 3.18 -28.43 0.36
C ARG A 81 3.88 -29.13 -0.80
N ALA A 82 3.54 -30.38 -1.07
CA ALA A 82 4.14 -31.17 -2.15
C ALA A 82 3.85 -30.55 -3.53
N ASP A 83 2.60 -30.19 -3.81
CA ASP A 83 2.19 -29.59 -5.08
C ASP A 83 2.91 -28.26 -5.31
N LEU A 84 2.90 -27.37 -4.31
CA LEU A 84 3.56 -26.07 -4.42
C LEU A 84 5.10 -26.20 -4.51
N GLN A 85 5.70 -27.21 -3.90
CA GLN A 85 7.13 -27.50 -4.08
C GLN A 85 7.44 -28.03 -5.48
N PHE A 86 6.58 -28.89 -6.02
CA PHE A 86 6.72 -29.48 -7.35
C PHE A 86 6.77 -28.41 -8.45
N GLU A 87 5.96 -27.36 -8.35
CA GLU A 87 5.95 -26.24 -9.30
C GLU A 87 7.28 -25.46 -9.35
N ASN A 88 8.11 -25.52 -8.29
CA ASN A 88 9.39 -24.80 -8.15
C ASN A 88 9.32 -23.25 -8.31
N LEU A 89 8.11 -22.69 -8.45
CA LEU A 89 7.82 -21.26 -8.50
C LEU A 89 7.75 -20.64 -7.10
N PHE A 90 7.48 -21.46 -6.08
CA PHE A 90 7.26 -21.01 -4.71
C PHE A 90 8.53 -21.20 -3.89
N LYS A 91 8.98 -20.13 -3.23
CA LYS A 91 10.06 -20.22 -2.24
C LYS A 91 9.46 -20.33 -0.86
N PHE A 92 9.82 -21.37 -0.12
CA PHE A 92 9.32 -21.58 1.23
C PHE A 92 10.22 -20.92 2.27
N VAL A 93 9.62 -20.55 3.40
CA VAL A 93 10.38 -20.28 4.61
C VAL A 93 11.07 -21.58 5.05
N PRO A 94 12.38 -21.57 5.36
CA PRO A 94 13.07 -22.76 5.86
C PRO A 94 12.42 -23.32 7.13
N GLN A 95 12.33 -24.65 7.22
CA GLN A 95 11.71 -25.33 8.35
C GLN A 95 12.35 -24.95 9.69
N SER A 96 13.67 -24.73 9.73
CA SER A 96 14.39 -24.30 10.93
C SER A 96 13.89 -22.96 11.48
N LEU A 97 13.48 -22.04 10.61
CA LEU A 97 12.92 -20.74 11.02
C LEU A 97 11.46 -20.90 11.46
N MET A 98 10.69 -21.77 10.80
CA MET A 98 9.32 -22.07 11.21
C MET A 98 9.26 -22.71 12.61
N SER A 99 10.22 -23.58 12.93
CA SER A 99 10.33 -24.19 14.27
C SER A 99 10.85 -23.24 15.36
N ALA A 100 11.32 -22.04 15.00
CA ALA A 100 11.84 -21.05 15.95
C ALA A 100 10.74 -20.13 16.51
N ILE A 101 9.55 -20.13 15.92
CA ILE A 101 8.39 -19.37 16.41
C ILE A 101 7.39 -20.30 17.13
N PRO A 102 6.56 -19.78 18.04
CA PRO A 102 5.55 -20.58 18.71
C PRO A 102 4.57 -21.23 17.72
N PRO A 103 3.96 -22.38 18.09
CA PRO A 103 2.84 -22.93 17.34
C PRO A 103 1.75 -21.88 17.12
N MET A 104 1.22 -21.81 15.89
CA MET A 104 0.26 -20.78 15.51
C MET A 104 -1.17 -21.21 15.80
N ASP A 105 -1.95 -20.27 16.36
CA ASP A 105 -3.40 -20.38 16.46
C ASP A 105 -4.03 -19.97 15.13
N PRO A 106 -4.74 -20.87 14.43
CA PRO A 106 -5.35 -20.54 13.14
C PRO A 106 -6.57 -19.60 13.25
N GLU A 107 -7.15 -19.40 14.43
CA GLU A 107 -8.23 -18.42 14.65
C GLU A 107 -7.69 -17.01 14.89
N ASN A 108 -6.50 -16.93 15.48
CA ASN A 108 -5.86 -15.66 15.84
C ASN A 108 -4.35 -15.68 15.53
N PRO A 109 -3.97 -15.66 14.23
CA PRO A 109 -2.58 -15.77 13.82
C PRO A 109 -1.78 -14.50 14.18
N ASN A 110 -0.62 -14.67 14.84
CA ASN A 110 0.33 -13.58 15.03
C ASN A 110 1.18 -13.32 13.78
N PHE A 111 0.68 -12.48 12.87
CA PHE A 111 1.38 -12.16 11.62
C PHE A 111 2.78 -11.54 11.79
N ALA A 112 3.06 -10.90 12.93
CA ALA A 112 4.35 -10.27 13.17
C ALA A 112 5.48 -11.29 13.23
N ASP A 113 5.25 -12.44 13.88
CA ASP A 113 6.25 -13.52 14.00
C ASP A 113 6.57 -14.13 12.64
N TRP A 114 5.54 -14.42 11.85
CA TRP A 114 5.68 -14.97 10.49
C TRP A 114 6.40 -14.01 9.55
N LYS A 115 6.07 -12.71 9.62
CA LYS A 115 6.79 -11.68 8.88
C LYS A 115 8.25 -11.58 9.34
N GLY A 116 8.50 -11.72 10.64
CA GLY A 116 9.83 -11.71 11.25
C GLY A 116 10.76 -12.80 10.72
N ILE A 117 10.22 -13.98 10.40
CA ILE A 117 10.97 -15.08 9.77
C ILE A 117 10.98 -15.00 8.23
N GLY A 118 10.50 -13.89 7.67
CA GLY A 118 10.57 -13.60 6.24
C GLY A 118 9.42 -14.17 5.41
N ALA A 119 8.32 -14.64 6.03
CA ALA A 119 7.12 -15.01 5.30
C ALA A 119 6.45 -13.76 4.71
N SER A 120 6.24 -13.76 3.40
CA SER A 120 5.44 -12.76 2.69
C SER A 120 4.01 -13.23 2.45
N VAL A 121 3.79 -14.55 2.46
CA VAL A 121 2.49 -15.19 2.36
C VAL A 121 2.39 -16.26 3.45
N LEU A 122 1.28 -16.26 4.18
CA LEU A 122 0.96 -17.27 5.18
C LEU A 122 -0.30 -18.02 4.75
N VAL A 123 -0.20 -19.34 4.58
CA VAL A 123 -1.35 -20.18 4.20
C VAL A 123 -1.81 -20.97 5.41
N ILE A 124 -2.96 -20.56 5.97
CA ILE A 124 -3.55 -21.20 7.15
C ILE A 124 -4.61 -22.18 6.69
N THR A 125 -4.52 -23.42 7.15
CA THR A 125 -5.45 -24.50 6.79
C THR A 125 -6.15 -25.03 8.02
N ARG A 126 -7.44 -25.36 7.84
CA ARG A 126 -8.27 -26.00 8.86
C ARG A 126 -9.18 -27.00 8.20
N ALA A 127 -9.27 -28.19 8.77
CA ALA A 127 -10.09 -29.28 8.24
C ALA A 127 -10.93 -29.93 9.34
N GLN A 128 -12.05 -30.52 8.95
CA GLN A 128 -12.84 -31.44 9.76
C GLN A 128 -13.51 -32.46 8.87
N VAL A 129 -13.79 -33.63 9.43
CA VAL A 129 -14.66 -34.62 8.81
C VAL A 129 -16.11 -34.34 9.21
N THR A 130 -16.98 -34.16 8.22
CA THR A 130 -18.43 -33.99 8.40
C THR A 130 -19.16 -35.21 7.83
N GLY A 131 -19.17 -36.30 8.59
CA GLY A 131 -19.84 -37.55 8.22
C GLY A 131 -18.90 -38.63 7.67
N GLY A 132 -19.27 -39.89 7.93
CA GLY A 132 -18.51 -41.11 7.59
C GLY A 132 -18.71 -42.17 8.67
N GLU A 133 -19.10 -43.39 8.29
CA GLU A 133 -19.07 -44.56 9.20
C GLU A 133 -17.60 -44.88 9.51
N ALA A 134 -17.31 -45.05 10.81
CA ALA A 134 -15.99 -45.41 11.31
C ALA A 134 -15.72 -46.91 11.16
#